data_AF-A0A2A6Z7Q6-F1
#
_entry.id   AF-A0A2A6Z7Q6-F1
#
_cell.length_a   1.000
_cell.length_b   1.000
_cell.length_c   1.000
_cell.angle_alpha   90.00
_cell.angle_beta   90.00
_cell.angle_gamma   90.00
#
_symmetry.space_group_name_H-M   'P 1'
#
loop_
_entity.id
_entity.type
_entity.pdbx_description
1 polymer ?
#
loop_
_entity_poly.entity_id
_entity_poly.type
_entity_poly.pdbx_seq_one_letter_code
_entity_poly.pdbx_strand_id
1 'polypeptide(L)'
;MAERRIADIGPLLEDLKKELKDLEGSTEALTVEEAAEDEIEDLKKLPVIDPERMIPAWRDPDKDPPKVETEVLVLYRYNGYMGITTAHYEDGNVFSQDSEWNWEDLPDWGTYDEERDDYRIPEGWWEYRHFNPDDVYNNKIDCPVVGWMPMPPEEITK
;
A
#
# COMPACT_ATOMS: atom_id res chain seq x y z
N MET A 1 -15.04 -6.76 9.52
CA MET A 1 -14.92 -5.36 9.07
C MET A 1 -16.23 -4.99 8.40
N ALA A 2 -16.86 -3.88 8.79
CA ALA A 2 -18.10 -3.45 8.12
C ALA A 2 -17.78 -3.07 6.65
N GLU A 3 -18.65 -3.45 5.70
CA GLU A 3 -18.55 -3.02 4.31
C GLU A 3 -18.52 -1.48 4.25
N ARG A 4 -17.48 -0.89 3.66
CA ARG A 4 -17.37 0.56 3.50
C ARG A 4 -17.74 0.91 2.06
N ARG A 5 -18.76 1.74 1.87
CA ARG A 5 -19.25 2.18 0.54
C ARG A 5 -18.95 3.67 0.37
N ILE A 6 -18.86 4.19 -0.87
CA ILE A 6 -18.71 5.65 -1.13
C ILE A 6 -19.85 6.41 -0.44
N ALA A 7 -21.05 5.84 -0.53
CA ALA A 7 -22.27 6.38 0.04
C ALA A 7 -22.81 5.41 1.09
N ASP A 8 -23.25 5.96 2.22
CA ASP A 8 -24.02 5.20 3.19
C ASP A 8 -25.43 4.97 2.62
N ILE A 9 -25.69 3.73 2.19
CA ILE A 9 -26.99 3.30 1.68
C ILE A 9 -27.90 2.73 2.78
N GLY A 10 -27.40 2.63 4.02
CA GLY A 10 -28.12 2.00 5.13
C GLY A 10 -29.51 2.59 5.36
N PRO A 11 -29.65 3.93 5.51
CA PRO A 11 -30.95 4.57 5.70
C PRO A 11 -31.94 4.25 4.57
N LEU A 12 -31.49 4.35 3.32
CA LEU A 12 -32.33 4.15 2.14
C LEU A 12 -32.73 2.67 1.97
N LEU A 13 -31.83 1.74 2.30
CA LEU A 13 -32.11 0.31 2.28
C LEU A 13 -33.15 -0.08 3.34
N GLU A 14 -33.12 0.53 4.53
CA GLU A 14 -34.10 0.26 5.58
C GLU A 14 -35.48 0.82 5.21
N ASP A 15 -35.53 2.01 4.59
CA ASP A 15 -36.78 2.59 4.11
C ASP A 15 -37.43 1.71 3.03
N LEU A 16 -36.66 1.26 2.02
CA LEU A 16 -37.18 0.39 0.95
C LEU A 16 -37.65 -0.98 1.46
N LYS A 17 -36.92 -1.60 2.41
CA LYS A 17 -37.36 -2.87 3.02
C LYS A 17 -38.66 -2.70 3.79
N LYS A 18 -38.85 -1.55 4.45
CA LYS A 18 -40.08 -1.24 5.17
C LYS A 18 -41.23 -1.07 4.18
N GLU A 19 -41.03 -0.34 3.10
CA GLU A 19 -42.02 -0.18 2.04
C GLU A 19 -42.42 -1.53 1.42
N LEU A 20 -41.44 -2.39 1.10
CA LEU A 20 -41.69 -3.75 0.60
C LEU A 20 -42.56 -4.56 1.56
N LYS A 21 -42.25 -4.50 2.87
CA LYS A 21 -43.02 -5.20 3.89
C LYS A 21 -44.45 -4.65 4.04
N ASP A 22 -44.63 -3.35 3.89
CA ASP A 22 -45.94 -2.71 3.96
C ASP A 22 -46.80 -3.03 2.71
N LEU A 23 -46.18 -3.46 1.61
CA LEU A 23 -46.85 -3.89 0.38
C LEU A 23 -47.29 -5.36 0.40
N GLU A 24 -46.59 -6.24 1.14
CA GLU A 24 -46.84 -7.68 1.20
C GLU A 24 -48.34 -8.02 1.36
N GLY A 25 -48.94 -8.59 0.31
CA GLY A 25 -50.32 -9.08 0.31
C GLY A 25 -51.36 -8.09 -0.23
N SER A 26 -50.93 -6.96 -0.81
CA SER A 26 -51.82 -6.04 -1.53
C SER A 26 -52.07 -6.51 -2.97
N THR A 27 -53.34 -6.49 -3.41
CA THR A 27 -53.76 -7.03 -4.72
C THR A 27 -53.45 -6.12 -5.91
N GLU A 28 -53.09 -4.85 -5.67
CA GLU A 28 -52.60 -3.89 -6.69
C GLU A 28 -51.07 -3.79 -6.69
N ALA A 29 -50.37 -4.49 -5.77
CA ALA A 29 -48.98 -4.21 -5.43
C ALA A 29 -47.94 -5.07 -6.16
N LEU A 30 -48.32 -6.05 -6.98
CA LEU A 30 -47.35 -6.97 -7.58
C LEU A 30 -46.23 -6.23 -8.35
N THR A 31 -46.57 -5.16 -9.07
CA THR A 31 -45.59 -4.35 -9.81
C THR A 31 -44.75 -3.42 -8.94
N VAL A 32 -45.23 -3.09 -7.73
CA VAL A 32 -44.54 -2.17 -6.81
C VAL A 32 -43.63 -2.96 -5.86
N GLU A 33 -44.06 -4.15 -5.44
CA GLU A 33 -43.22 -5.13 -4.72
C GLU A 33 -42.01 -5.53 -5.56
N GLU A 34 -42.22 -5.93 -6.82
CA GLU A 34 -41.14 -6.30 -7.75
C GLU A 34 -40.15 -5.13 -7.95
N ALA A 35 -40.65 -3.89 -8.09
CA ALA A 35 -39.78 -2.72 -8.26
C ALA A 35 -38.93 -2.42 -7.01
N ALA A 36 -39.50 -2.56 -5.81
CA ALA A 36 -38.78 -2.36 -4.56
C ALA A 36 -37.72 -3.46 -4.32
N GLU A 37 -38.00 -4.70 -4.72
CA GLU A 37 -37.03 -5.80 -4.69
C GLU A 37 -35.85 -5.55 -5.63
N ASP A 38 -36.12 -5.13 -6.86
CA ASP A 38 -35.10 -4.80 -7.87
C ASP A 38 -34.18 -3.65 -7.37
N GLU A 39 -34.76 -2.58 -6.81
CA GLU A 39 -33.98 -1.46 -6.26
C GLU A 39 -33.08 -1.90 -5.09
N ILE A 40 -33.60 -2.76 -4.20
CA ILE A 40 -32.82 -3.33 -3.09
C ILE A 40 -31.65 -4.18 -3.64
N GLU A 41 -31.89 -4.96 -4.69
CA GLU A 41 -30.85 -5.78 -5.33
C GLU A 41 -29.75 -4.90 -5.96
N ASP A 42 -30.13 -3.85 -6.68
CA ASP A 42 -29.19 -2.92 -7.30
C ASP A 42 -28.36 -2.15 -6.26
N LEU A 43 -29.00 -1.70 -5.17
CA LEU A 43 -28.29 -1.06 -4.06
C LEU A 43 -27.28 -2.01 -3.41
N LYS A 44 -27.63 -3.29 -3.24
CA LYS A 44 -26.69 -4.30 -2.70
C LYS A 44 -25.50 -4.53 -3.63
N LYS A 45 -25.70 -4.47 -4.95
CA LYS A 45 -24.65 -4.60 -5.99
C LYS A 45 -23.74 -3.38 -6.13
N LEU A 46 -24.08 -2.24 -5.55
CA LEU A 46 -23.21 -1.06 -5.59
C LEU A 46 -21.80 -1.39 -5.08
N PRO A 47 -20.76 -0.80 -5.69
CA PRO A 47 -19.39 -1.11 -5.37
C PRO A 47 -19.08 -0.80 -3.90
N VAL A 48 -18.52 -1.79 -3.22
CA VAL A 48 -17.92 -1.62 -1.89
C VAL A 48 -16.48 -1.16 -2.09
N ILE A 49 -16.11 -0.11 -1.38
CA ILE A 49 -14.73 0.34 -1.30
C ILE A 49 -14.03 -0.45 -0.21
N ASP A 50 -12.89 -1.01 -0.56
CA ASP A 50 -11.88 -1.33 0.44
C ASP A 50 -10.97 -0.09 0.58
N PRO A 51 -11.04 0.65 1.71
CA PRO A 51 -10.22 1.86 1.88
C PRO A 51 -8.72 1.55 1.86
N GLU A 52 -8.33 0.30 2.17
CA GLU A 52 -6.93 -0.14 2.10
C GLU A 52 -6.48 -0.38 0.66
N ARG A 53 -7.43 -0.64 -0.26
CA ARG A 53 -7.16 -0.83 -1.71
C ARG A 53 -7.38 0.42 -2.55
N MET A 54 -8.20 1.36 -2.09
CA MET A 54 -8.67 2.44 -2.98
C MET A 54 -7.59 3.47 -3.31
N ILE A 55 -6.61 3.64 -2.44
CA ILE A 55 -5.38 4.41 -2.65
C ILE A 55 -4.36 3.80 -1.68
N PRO A 56 -3.21 3.24 -2.10
CA PRO A 56 -2.13 3.07 -1.14
C PRO A 56 -1.76 4.48 -0.67
N ALA A 57 -2.19 4.84 0.54
CA ALA A 57 -1.72 6.07 1.15
C ALA A 57 -0.21 5.92 1.33
N TRP A 58 0.55 6.96 0.99
CA TRP A 58 1.96 7.03 1.33
C TRP A 58 2.12 6.73 2.82
N ARG A 59 2.81 5.64 3.13
CA ARG A 59 3.07 5.18 4.49
C ARG A 59 4.25 5.96 5.05
N ASP A 60 4.16 6.33 6.31
CA ASP A 60 5.21 7.04 7.03
C ASP A 60 6.36 6.06 7.35
N PRO A 61 7.54 6.19 6.71
CA PRO A 61 8.62 5.22 6.87
C PRO A 61 9.14 5.15 8.32
N ASP A 62 8.97 6.19 9.13
CA ASP A 62 9.41 6.20 10.53
C ASP A 62 8.46 5.41 11.45
N LYS A 63 7.22 5.17 11.01
CA LYS A 63 6.17 4.51 11.83
C LYS A 63 5.81 3.12 11.32
N ASP A 64 5.85 2.94 10.01
CA ASP A 64 5.51 1.70 9.31
C ASP A 64 6.51 1.53 8.16
N PRO A 65 7.80 1.23 8.42
CA PRO A 65 8.77 0.99 7.35
C PRO A 65 8.37 -0.24 6.52
N PRO A 66 8.77 -0.33 5.24
CA PRO A 66 8.58 -1.54 4.48
C PRO A 66 9.43 -2.68 5.07
N LYS A 67 9.13 -3.91 4.65
CA LYS A 67 10.00 -5.05 4.93
C LYS A 67 11.39 -4.78 4.33
N VAL A 68 12.45 -5.15 5.06
CA VAL A 68 13.84 -5.03 4.60
C VAL A 68 14.03 -5.70 3.24
N GLU A 69 14.92 -5.11 2.43
CA GLU A 69 15.26 -5.56 1.07
C GLU A 69 14.08 -5.71 0.10
N THR A 70 12.88 -5.21 0.46
CA THR A 70 11.71 -5.25 -0.41
C THR A 70 11.63 -3.99 -1.25
N GLU A 71 11.58 -4.16 -2.57
CA GLU A 71 11.46 -3.04 -3.50
C GLU A 71 10.09 -2.37 -3.38
N VAL A 72 10.09 -1.04 -3.20
CA VAL A 72 8.91 -0.20 -3.00
C VAL A 72 9.02 1.10 -3.77
N LEU A 73 7.90 1.78 -3.98
CA LEU A 73 7.90 3.18 -4.39
C LEU A 73 8.18 4.07 -3.18
N VAL A 74 9.07 5.05 -3.32
CA VAL A 74 9.40 6.02 -2.28
C VAL A 74 9.13 7.44 -2.77
N LEU A 75 8.65 8.27 -1.85
CA LEU A 75 8.45 9.69 -2.00
C LEU A 75 9.57 10.40 -1.23
N TYR A 76 10.47 11.06 -1.93
CA TYR A 76 11.60 11.77 -1.32
C TYR A 76 11.47 13.27 -1.48
N ARG A 77 12.11 14.02 -0.58
CA ARG A 77 12.15 15.49 -0.61
C ARG A 77 13.57 15.96 -0.89
N TYR A 78 13.76 16.64 -2.01
CA TYR A 78 15.04 17.22 -2.40
C TYR A 78 14.89 18.70 -2.75
N ASN A 79 15.59 19.59 -2.04
CA ASN A 79 15.61 21.04 -2.31
C ASN A 79 14.23 21.69 -2.51
N GLY A 80 13.24 21.31 -1.70
CA GLY A 80 11.87 21.85 -1.76
C GLY A 80 10.97 21.24 -2.84
N TYR A 81 11.49 20.30 -3.64
CA TYR A 81 10.74 19.46 -4.56
C TYR A 81 10.44 18.08 -3.95
N MET A 82 9.36 17.45 -4.38
CA MET A 82 9.00 16.07 -4.04
C MET A 82 9.13 15.20 -5.28
N GLY A 83 10.00 14.20 -5.21
CA GLY A 83 10.21 13.22 -6.27
C GLY A 83 9.71 11.84 -5.87
N ILE A 84 9.41 11.01 -6.86
CA ILE A 84 9.06 9.60 -6.65
C ILE A 84 10.10 8.75 -7.36
N THR A 85 10.58 7.73 -6.68
CA THR A 85 11.48 6.72 -7.25
C THR A 85 11.22 5.35 -6.62
N THR A 86 11.98 4.32 -7.00
CA THR A 86 11.96 3.00 -6.35
C THR A 86 13.16 2.84 -5.42
N ALA A 87 12.97 2.21 -4.28
CA ALA A 87 14.07 1.86 -3.38
C ALA A 87 13.74 0.64 -2.51
N HIS A 88 14.72 0.12 -1.78
CA HIS A 88 14.53 -0.77 -0.62
C HIS A 88 15.08 -0.11 0.65
N TYR A 89 14.67 -0.62 1.81
CA TYR A 89 15.00 -0.08 3.13
C TYR A 89 15.80 -1.09 3.96
N GLU A 90 16.72 -0.60 4.78
CA GLU A 90 17.48 -1.39 5.76
C GLU A 90 17.25 -0.91 7.19
N ASP A 91 17.07 -1.87 8.10
CA ASP A 91 16.73 -1.64 9.51
C ASP A 91 17.93 -1.79 10.46
N GLY A 92 19.14 -2.01 9.94
CA GLY A 92 20.34 -2.21 10.75
C GLY A 92 20.63 -3.66 11.16
N ASN A 93 19.76 -4.62 10.82
CA ASN A 93 19.88 -6.01 11.26
C ASN A 93 20.38 -6.97 10.18
N VAL A 94 20.38 -6.54 8.91
CA VAL A 94 20.88 -7.34 7.79
C VAL A 94 22.40 -7.29 7.75
N PHE A 95 23.00 -8.47 7.61
CA PHE A 95 24.43 -8.64 7.42
C PHE A 95 24.77 -8.75 5.94
N SER A 96 25.94 -8.28 5.54
CA SER A 96 26.33 -8.23 4.13
C SER A 96 26.32 -9.61 3.45
N GLN A 97 26.64 -10.68 4.19
CA GLN A 97 26.59 -12.05 3.66
C GLN A 97 25.19 -12.65 3.60
N ASP A 98 24.23 -12.11 4.35
CA ASP A 98 22.82 -12.55 4.33
C ASP A 98 21.97 -11.76 3.33
N SER A 99 22.47 -10.62 2.89
CA SER A 99 21.78 -9.69 2.01
C SER A 99 21.57 -10.29 0.62
N GLU A 100 20.40 -10.04 0.03
CA GLU A 100 20.13 -10.36 -1.38
C GLU A 100 20.94 -9.46 -2.34
N TRP A 101 21.52 -8.39 -1.83
CA TRP A 101 22.29 -7.37 -2.55
C TRP A 101 23.79 -7.47 -2.31
N ASN A 102 24.57 -7.06 -3.31
CA ASN A 102 26.01 -6.89 -3.18
C ASN A 102 26.31 -5.48 -2.65
N TRP A 103 27.10 -5.43 -1.57
CA TRP A 103 27.48 -4.19 -0.91
C TRP A 103 29.00 -4.01 -1.00
N GLU A 104 29.44 -2.79 -1.30
CA GLU A 104 30.87 -2.44 -1.39
C GLU A 104 31.27 -1.40 -0.36
N ASP A 105 32.54 -1.29 0.00
CA ASP A 105 33.03 -0.25 0.92
C ASP A 105 32.34 -0.20 2.30
N LEU A 106 31.75 -1.31 2.75
CA LEU A 106 31.15 -1.44 4.09
C LEU A 106 32.05 -0.99 5.25
N PRO A 107 33.40 -1.10 5.20
CA PRO A 107 34.25 -0.50 6.23
C PRO A 107 34.05 1.02 6.43
N ASP A 108 33.58 1.75 5.42
CA ASP A 108 33.41 3.20 5.49
C ASP A 108 32.06 3.62 6.09
N TRP A 109 31.05 2.75 6.04
CA TRP A 109 29.67 3.13 6.40
C TRP A 109 28.85 2.05 7.11
N GLY A 110 29.21 0.78 7.01
CA GLY A 110 28.62 -0.33 7.77
C GLY A 110 29.16 -0.43 9.20
N THR A 111 28.53 -1.29 10.02
CA THR A 111 29.00 -1.58 11.38
C THR A 111 29.59 -2.99 11.43
N TYR A 112 30.88 -3.09 11.71
CA TYR A 112 31.56 -4.39 11.83
C TYR A 112 31.15 -5.14 13.10
N ASP A 113 30.90 -6.44 12.95
CA ASP A 113 30.58 -7.39 14.02
C ASP A 113 31.71 -8.42 14.13
N GLU A 114 32.49 -8.35 15.21
CA GLU A 114 33.66 -9.21 15.42
C GLU A 114 33.29 -10.69 15.62
N GLU A 115 32.09 -10.99 16.14
CA GLU A 115 31.66 -12.37 16.40
C GLU A 115 31.33 -13.09 15.10
N ARG A 116 30.72 -12.34 14.17
CA ARG A 116 30.31 -12.87 12.87
C ARG A 116 31.38 -12.71 11.79
N ASP A 117 32.37 -11.83 12.00
CA ASP A 117 33.35 -11.42 11.00
C ASP A 117 32.65 -10.88 9.73
N ASP A 118 31.66 -10.00 9.94
CA ASP A 118 30.84 -9.42 8.88
C ASP A 118 30.35 -8.02 9.26
N TYR A 119 29.88 -7.27 8.27
CA TYR A 119 29.33 -5.92 8.44
C TYR A 119 27.81 -5.96 8.40
N ARG A 120 27.19 -5.19 9.30
CA ARG A 120 25.78 -4.84 9.23
C ARG A 120 25.56 -3.64 8.34
N ILE A 121 24.53 -3.72 7.52
CA ILE A 121 24.06 -2.61 6.70
C ILE A 121 23.41 -1.56 7.61
N PRO A 122 23.64 -0.25 7.42
CA PRO A 122 23.13 0.75 8.36
C PRO A 122 21.61 0.85 8.40
N GLU A 123 21.08 1.05 9.60
CA GLU A 123 19.68 1.42 9.80
C GLU A 123 19.36 2.74 9.08
N GLY A 124 18.17 2.82 8.48
CA GLY A 124 17.73 4.02 7.77
C GLY A 124 18.30 4.14 6.36
N TRP A 125 19.01 3.12 5.86
CA TRP A 125 19.51 3.11 4.50
C TRP A 125 18.36 2.89 3.51
N TRP A 126 18.30 3.75 2.50
CA TRP A 126 17.42 3.59 1.36
C TRP A 126 18.28 3.50 0.10
N GLU A 127 18.19 2.43 -0.66
CA GLU A 127 18.99 2.21 -1.87
C GLU A 127 18.14 2.33 -3.14
N TYR A 128 18.55 3.19 -4.06
CA TYR A 128 17.92 3.34 -5.37
C TYR A 128 18.32 2.23 -6.37
N ARG A 129 17.34 1.77 -7.17
CA ARG A 129 17.42 0.50 -7.92
C ARG A 129 17.69 0.57 -9.42
N HIS A 130 17.21 1.59 -10.15
CA HIS A 130 17.07 1.47 -11.61
C HIS A 130 17.99 2.40 -12.41
N PHE A 131 18.71 1.90 -13.42
CA PHE A 131 19.56 2.72 -14.31
C PHE A 131 20.76 3.42 -13.62
N ASN A 132 21.46 2.71 -12.73
CA ASN A 132 22.78 3.15 -12.30
C ASN A 132 23.82 2.80 -13.38
N PRO A 133 24.85 3.63 -13.60
CA PRO A 133 25.97 3.25 -14.45
C PRO A 133 26.61 1.95 -13.96
N ASP A 134 27.17 1.16 -14.89
CA ASP A 134 27.99 0.00 -14.53
C ASP A 134 29.10 0.46 -13.55
N ASP A 135 29.37 -0.36 -12.53
CA ASP A 135 30.33 -0.10 -11.45
C ASP A 135 29.97 1.04 -10.46
N VAL A 136 28.71 1.45 -10.38
CA VAL A 136 28.20 2.37 -9.34
C VAL A 136 27.35 1.61 -8.33
N TYR A 137 27.96 1.32 -7.18
CA TYR A 137 27.35 0.60 -6.05
C TYR A 137 26.85 1.55 -4.97
N ASN A 138 26.04 1.03 -4.04
CA ASN A 138 25.62 1.72 -2.82
C ASN A 138 24.89 3.05 -3.11
N ASN A 139 23.81 2.99 -3.90
CA ASN A 139 23.07 4.15 -4.41
C ASN A 139 22.11 4.71 -3.36
N LYS A 140 22.67 5.14 -2.23
CA LYS A 140 21.90 5.68 -1.12
C LYS A 140 21.09 6.89 -1.55
N ILE A 141 19.81 6.90 -1.19
CA ILE A 141 18.99 8.11 -1.19
C ILE A 141 19.45 8.96 0.00
N ASP A 142 20.23 10.00 -0.29
CA ASP A 142 20.84 10.92 0.67
C ASP A 142 19.89 12.05 1.13
N CYS A 143 18.62 11.98 0.72
CA CYS A 143 17.59 12.96 1.07
C CYS A 143 16.43 12.33 1.83
N PRO A 144 15.63 13.11 2.58
CA PRO A 144 14.54 12.57 3.39
C PRO A 144 13.51 11.82 2.54
N VAL A 145 13.34 10.53 2.83
CA VAL A 145 12.18 9.75 2.40
C VAL A 145 11.03 10.07 3.34
N VAL A 146 9.94 10.58 2.78
CA VAL A 146 8.76 11.07 3.54
C VAL A 146 7.51 10.21 3.31
N GLY A 147 7.63 9.16 2.51
CA GLY A 147 6.56 8.24 2.23
C GLY A 147 7.01 7.03 1.43
N TRP A 148 6.33 5.90 1.59
CA TRP A 148 6.49 4.75 0.67
C TRP A 148 5.16 4.06 0.36
N MET A 149 5.14 3.27 -0.72
CA MET A 149 4.03 2.39 -1.11
C MET A 149 4.57 1.09 -1.68
N PRO A 150 3.87 -0.05 -1.52
CA PRO A 150 4.24 -1.28 -2.21
C PRO A 150 4.25 -1.07 -3.74
N MET A 151 5.07 -1.85 -4.44
CA MET A 151 5.03 -1.87 -5.91
C MET A 151 3.64 -2.29 -6.40
N PRO A 152 3.20 -1.78 -7.56
CA PRO A 152 1.97 -2.25 -8.18
C PRO A 152 2.07 -3.76 -8.46
N PRO A 153 0.94 -4.50 -8.44
CA PRO A 153 0.95 -5.93 -8.74
C PRO A 153 1.48 -6.18 -10.16
N GLU A 154 2.26 -7.26 -10.31
CA GLU A 154 2.88 -7.64 -11.60
C GLU A 154 1.84 -7.99 -12.67
N GLU A 155 0.69 -8.54 -12.26
CA GLU A 155 -0.41 -8.86 -13.16
C GLU A 155 -1.43 -7.73 -13.22
N ILE A 156 -1.49 -7.05 -14.37
CA ILE A 156 -2.63 -6.22 -14.74
C ILE A 156 -3.70 -7.18 -15.29
N THR A 157 -4.63 -7.64 -14.45
CA THR A 157 -5.86 -8.29 -14.94
C THR A 157 -6.61 -7.27 -15.80
N LYS A 158 -6.61 -7.50 -17.12
CA LYS A 158 -7.33 -6.70 -18.11
C LYS A 158 -8.82 -7.00 -18.12
#